data_AF-A0A1Q7WP61-F1
#
_entry.id   AF-A0A1Q7WP61-F1
#
_cell.length_a   1.000
_cell.length_b   1.000
_cell.length_c   1.000
_cell.angle_alpha   90.00
_cell.angle_beta   90.00
_cell.angle_gamma   90.00
#
_symmetry.space_group_name_H-M   'P 1'
#
loop_
_entity.id
_entity.type
_entity.pdbx_description
1 polymer ?
#
loop_
_entity_poly.entity_id
_entity_poly.type
_entity_poly.pdbx_seq_one_letter_code
_entity_poly.pdbx_strand_id
1 'polypeptide(L)'
;MSGAIYQFHAEVIDENGRVLPADLLHHVNVMDPSERELFLPISRRILASGRETGVVRLPWILFGARVHAGERILANAMLHNPTAVSYHGVRVRMVMSYVPERRPWPFFSVVPWQLDVAFPVGDKSFDLPPGRSERSYEGSPAVPGDLVVIGGHMHEYGRTIEFWDATTNKLLWHGEPAPASRGEPKAVPLGRLYGLTRMGMHITPEHRYRVRVIYENPTGHVVEMGGMGVVGGLFVPDRGAIWPTTETSDSLYRQDLRHFLGLNGSASRGDGMSSHIHSHADR
;
A
#
# COMPACT_ATOMS: atom_id res chain seq x y z
N MET A 1 -3.53 -22.72 -8.88
CA MET A 1 -4.99 -22.57 -9.04
C MET A 1 -5.22 -21.29 -9.85
N SER A 2 -6.16 -21.29 -10.80
CA SER A 2 -6.51 -20.09 -11.57
C SER A 2 -7.87 -19.54 -11.15
N GLY A 3 -8.00 -18.22 -11.07
CA GLY A 3 -9.24 -17.56 -10.69
C GLY A 3 -9.10 -16.05 -10.52
N ALA A 4 -10.14 -15.42 -10.00
CA ALA A 4 -10.15 -13.99 -9.70
C ALA A 4 -10.45 -13.75 -8.22
N ILE A 5 -9.50 -13.16 -7.49
CA ILE A 5 -9.63 -12.80 -6.08
C ILE A 5 -10.53 -11.58 -5.97
N TYR A 6 -11.56 -11.66 -5.13
CA TYR A 6 -12.47 -10.54 -4.86
C TYR A 6 -12.54 -10.16 -3.38
N GLN A 7 -12.00 -10.98 -2.49
CA GLN A 7 -11.90 -10.65 -1.07
C GLN A 7 -10.59 -11.20 -0.53
N PHE A 8 -9.97 -10.45 0.37
CA PHE A 8 -8.83 -10.95 1.12
C PHE A 8 -8.73 -10.30 2.50
N HIS A 9 -8.06 -10.99 3.40
CA HIS A 9 -7.62 -10.47 4.69
C HIS A 9 -6.41 -11.28 5.20
N ALA A 10 -5.70 -10.70 6.16
CA ALA A 10 -4.58 -11.35 6.83
C ALA A 10 -4.98 -11.77 8.25
N GLU A 11 -4.48 -12.91 8.69
CA GLU A 11 -4.64 -13.42 10.05
C GLU A 11 -3.27 -13.74 10.63
N VAL A 12 -3.11 -13.54 11.93
CA VAL A 12 -1.98 -14.07 12.69
C VAL A 12 -2.47 -15.30 13.43
N ILE A 13 -1.75 -16.42 13.30
CA ILE A 13 -2.10 -17.69 13.93
C ILE A 13 -0.92 -18.27 14.70
N ASP A 14 -1.19 -19.07 15.73
CA ASP A 14 -0.18 -19.87 16.41
C ASP A 14 0.05 -21.23 15.74
N GLU A 15 0.91 -22.06 16.36
CA GLU A 15 1.23 -23.41 15.90
C GLU A 15 0.03 -24.35 15.83
N ASN A 16 -0.99 -24.10 16.66
CA ASN A 16 -2.22 -24.88 16.74
C ASN A 16 -3.33 -24.33 15.80
N GLY A 17 -3.03 -23.26 15.05
CA GLY A 17 -3.97 -22.62 14.14
C GLY A 17 -4.98 -21.70 14.81
N ARG A 18 -4.81 -21.37 16.10
CA ARG A 18 -5.64 -20.40 16.82
C ARG A 18 -5.31 -18.99 16.32
N VAL A 19 -6.34 -18.21 16.03
CA VAL A 19 -6.18 -16.80 15.65
C VAL A 19 -5.69 -15.98 16.86
N LEU A 20 -4.60 -15.27 16.65
CA LEU A 20 -3.96 -14.36 17.60
C LEU A 20 -4.44 -12.91 17.37
N PRO A 21 -4.16 -11.97 18.30
CA PRO A 21 -4.56 -10.57 18.13
C PRO A 21 -4.04 -9.97 16.81
N ALA A 22 -4.91 -9.24 16.11
CA ALA A 22 -4.57 -8.59 14.84
C ALA A 22 -3.47 -7.52 15.00
N ASP A 23 -3.34 -6.92 16.18
CA ASP A 23 -2.29 -5.95 16.52
C ASP A 23 -0.87 -6.55 16.45
N LEU A 24 -0.74 -7.88 16.36
CA LEU A 24 0.54 -8.53 16.11
C LEU A 24 1.05 -8.35 14.67
N LEU A 25 0.14 -8.07 13.73
CA LEU A 25 0.47 -7.84 12.33
C LEU A 25 0.73 -6.35 12.10
N HIS A 26 1.99 -6.00 11.81
CA HIS A 26 2.32 -4.64 11.40
C HIS A 26 1.87 -4.40 9.95
N HIS A 27 2.34 -5.24 9.03
CA HIS A 27 1.82 -5.31 7.66
C HIS A 27 2.17 -6.62 6.99
N VAL A 28 1.42 -6.98 5.95
CA VAL A 28 1.75 -8.02 4.98
C VAL A 28 1.57 -7.45 3.58
N ASN A 29 2.55 -7.70 2.73
CA ASN A 29 2.56 -7.31 1.33
C ASN A 29 2.73 -8.56 0.46
N VAL A 30 1.99 -8.60 -0.64
CA VAL A 30 2.04 -9.66 -1.63
C VAL A 30 2.30 -9.02 -2.99
N MET A 31 3.27 -9.54 -3.73
CA MET A 31 3.64 -9.03 -5.05
C MET A 31 3.93 -10.16 -6.04
N ASP A 32 3.80 -9.83 -7.31
CA ASP A 32 4.31 -10.63 -8.43
C ASP A 32 5.61 -9.99 -8.92
N PRO A 33 6.77 -10.65 -8.75
CA PRO A 33 8.06 -10.12 -9.20
C PRO A 33 8.23 -10.15 -10.72
N SER A 34 7.33 -10.82 -11.45
CA SER A 34 7.42 -11.07 -12.90
C SER A 34 6.70 -9.98 -13.71
N GLU A 35 5.77 -9.27 -13.09
CA GLU A 35 5.03 -8.17 -13.70
C GLU A 35 5.41 -6.82 -13.09
N ARG A 36 5.42 -5.79 -13.94
CA ARG A 36 5.77 -4.42 -13.54
C ARG A 36 4.65 -3.79 -12.70
N GLU A 37 4.97 -2.89 -11.78
CA GLU A 37 4.00 -1.97 -11.18
C GLU A 37 3.49 -0.95 -12.23
N LEU A 38 2.36 -0.28 -11.98
CA LEU A 38 1.75 0.63 -12.95
C LEU A 38 2.63 1.85 -13.25
N PHE A 39 3.19 2.52 -12.24
CA PHE A 39 3.93 3.77 -12.42
C PHE A 39 5.45 3.58 -12.41
N LEU A 40 5.96 2.58 -11.71
CA LEU A 40 7.40 2.33 -11.57
C LEU A 40 7.86 1.00 -12.19
N PRO A 41 9.12 0.91 -12.65
CA PRO A 41 9.72 -0.34 -13.12
C PRO A 41 10.11 -1.29 -11.97
N ILE A 42 9.17 -1.54 -11.04
CA ILE A 42 9.33 -2.41 -9.87
C ILE A 42 8.30 -3.55 -9.90
N SER A 43 8.30 -4.43 -8.91
CA SER A 43 7.37 -5.58 -8.86
C SER A 43 5.93 -5.15 -8.61
N ARG A 44 4.98 -5.70 -9.37
CA ARG A 44 3.54 -5.45 -9.24
C ARG A 44 3.03 -5.85 -7.85
N ARG A 45 2.45 -4.89 -7.12
CA ARG A 45 1.77 -5.17 -5.86
C ARG A 45 0.41 -5.81 -6.15
N ILE A 46 0.09 -6.89 -5.43
CA ILE A 46 -1.18 -7.61 -5.59
C ILE A 46 -2.08 -7.33 -4.39
N LEU A 47 -1.53 -7.38 -3.18
CA LEU A 47 -2.30 -7.21 -1.95
C LEU A 47 -1.39 -6.54 -0.91
N ALA A 48 -1.98 -5.67 -0.11
CA ALA A 48 -1.38 -5.16 1.12
C ALA A 48 -2.45 -5.17 2.21
N SER A 49 -2.08 -5.59 3.41
CA SER A 49 -2.94 -5.55 4.58
C SER A 49 -2.09 -5.23 5.79
N GLY A 50 -2.50 -4.25 6.60
CA GLY A 50 -1.90 -4.00 7.90
C GLY A 50 -2.95 -4.05 9.00
N ARG A 51 -2.53 -3.60 10.19
CA ARG A 51 -3.39 -3.38 11.36
C ARG A 51 -4.70 -2.65 11.00
N GLU A 52 -4.64 -1.74 10.03
CA GLU A 52 -5.72 -0.80 9.69
C GLU A 52 -6.59 -1.23 8.51
N THR A 53 -6.19 -2.25 7.75
CA THR A 53 -6.82 -2.52 6.44
C THR A 53 -8.08 -3.38 6.55
N GLY A 54 -8.25 -4.14 7.64
CA GLY A 54 -9.40 -5.02 7.83
C GLY A 54 -9.61 -6.00 6.67
N VAL A 55 -10.86 -6.39 6.43
CA VAL A 55 -11.23 -7.22 5.27
C VAL A 55 -11.46 -6.34 4.05
N VAL A 56 -10.72 -6.59 2.98
CA VAL A 56 -10.95 -5.94 1.68
C VAL A 56 -11.91 -6.80 0.87
N ARG A 57 -13.02 -6.21 0.39
CA ARG A 57 -14.04 -6.89 -0.43
C ARG A 57 -14.44 -6.06 -1.63
N LEU A 58 -14.36 -6.68 -2.80
CA LEU A 58 -14.80 -6.15 -4.09
C LEU A 58 -16.18 -6.71 -4.46
N PRO A 59 -17.00 -5.97 -5.24
CA PRO A 59 -18.17 -6.52 -5.89
C PRO A 59 -17.76 -7.63 -6.87
N TRP A 60 -17.79 -8.88 -6.43
CA TRP A 60 -17.20 -10.05 -7.11
C TRP A 60 -17.74 -10.37 -8.50
N ILE A 61 -18.93 -9.86 -8.86
CA ILE A 61 -19.49 -9.96 -10.21
C ILE A 61 -18.79 -8.97 -11.16
N LEU A 62 -18.41 -7.79 -10.66
CA LEU A 62 -17.80 -6.73 -11.46
C LEU A 62 -16.28 -6.86 -11.48
N PHE A 63 -15.65 -7.01 -10.31
CA PHE A 63 -14.22 -6.86 -10.16
C PHE A 63 -13.58 -8.05 -9.47
N GLY A 64 -12.40 -8.45 -9.96
CA GLY A 64 -11.50 -9.32 -9.24
C GLY A 64 -10.08 -9.28 -9.81
N ALA A 65 -9.09 -9.50 -8.94
CA ALA A 65 -7.69 -9.57 -9.32
C ALA A 65 -7.39 -10.99 -9.85
N ARG A 66 -6.98 -11.10 -11.11
CA ARG A 66 -6.67 -12.39 -11.71
C ARG A 66 -5.38 -12.96 -11.14
N VAL A 67 -5.42 -14.26 -10.88
CA VAL A 67 -4.25 -15.07 -10.51
C VAL A 67 -4.27 -16.36 -11.33
N HIS A 68 -3.08 -16.81 -11.73
CA HIS A 68 -2.92 -17.98 -12.58
C HIS A 68 -2.16 -19.11 -11.86
N ALA A 69 -2.51 -20.35 -12.20
CA ALA A 69 -1.74 -21.49 -11.72
C ALA A 69 -0.29 -21.41 -12.23
N GLY A 70 0.69 -21.52 -11.32
CA GLY A 70 2.11 -21.43 -11.65
C GLY A 70 2.68 -20.01 -11.56
N GLU A 71 1.86 -18.99 -11.30
CA GLU A 71 2.31 -17.62 -11.05
C GLU A 71 3.22 -17.57 -9.83
N ARG A 72 4.34 -16.85 -9.95
CA ARG A 72 5.28 -16.66 -8.85
C ARG A 72 4.79 -15.53 -7.97
N ILE A 73 4.50 -15.85 -6.71
CA ILE A 73 4.06 -14.86 -5.73
C ILE A 73 5.11 -14.77 -4.63
N LEU A 74 5.46 -13.53 -4.26
CA LEU A 74 6.27 -13.25 -3.08
C LEU A 74 5.38 -12.61 -2.02
N ALA A 75 5.52 -13.06 -0.77
CA ALA A 75 4.84 -12.50 0.38
C ALA A 75 5.89 -12.12 1.44
N ASN A 76 5.78 -10.92 1.99
CA ASN A 76 6.52 -10.50 3.17
C ASN A 76 5.50 -10.04 4.22
N ALA A 77 5.66 -10.51 5.45
CA ALA A 77 4.92 -10.00 6.59
C ALA A 77 5.88 -9.52 7.68
N MET A 78 5.58 -8.34 8.22
CA MET A 78 6.22 -7.78 9.40
C MET A 78 5.29 -7.98 10.60
N LEU A 79 5.84 -8.61 11.63
CA LEU A 79 5.17 -8.82 12.92
C LEU A 79 5.76 -7.88 13.96
N HIS A 80 4.92 -7.39 14.85
CA HIS A 80 5.33 -6.60 16.01
C HIS A 80 4.51 -7.05 17.21
N ASN A 81 5.13 -7.32 18.35
CA ASN A 81 4.41 -7.72 19.56
C ASN A 81 4.34 -6.55 20.55
N PRO A 82 3.24 -5.78 20.58
CA PRO A 82 3.07 -4.69 21.54
C PRO A 82 2.65 -5.18 22.94
N THR A 83 2.50 -6.49 23.14
CA THR A 83 1.95 -7.05 24.38
C THR A 83 3.06 -7.55 25.32
N ALA A 84 2.72 -7.73 26.60
CA ALA A 84 3.59 -8.39 27.57
C ALA A 84 3.62 -9.94 27.42
N VAL A 85 2.83 -10.51 26.50
CA VAL A 85 2.69 -11.95 26.32
C VAL A 85 3.62 -12.41 25.21
N SER A 86 4.39 -13.47 25.46
CA SER A 86 5.20 -14.13 24.42
C SER A 86 4.34 -15.12 23.63
N TYR A 87 4.46 -15.10 22.31
CA TYR A 87 3.77 -16.01 21.39
C TYR A 87 4.79 -16.93 20.70
N HIS A 88 4.45 -18.20 20.53
CA HIS A 88 5.31 -19.20 19.90
C HIS A 88 4.66 -19.76 18.63
N GLY A 89 5.49 -20.17 17.66
CA GLY A 89 5.02 -20.77 16.42
C GLY A 89 4.15 -19.85 15.56
N VAL A 90 4.33 -18.53 15.70
CA VAL A 90 3.50 -17.52 15.04
C VAL A 90 3.67 -17.58 13.52
N ARG A 91 2.55 -17.59 12.80
CA ARG A 91 2.49 -17.55 11.33
C ARG A 91 1.49 -16.51 10.88
N VAL A 92 1.75 -15.91 9.72
CA VAL A 92 0.78 -15.06 9.03
C VAL A 92 0.09 -15.89 7.96
N ARG A 93 -1.24 -15.87 7.97
CA ARG A 93 -2.10 -16.56 7.00
C ARG A 93 -2.85 -15.52 6.17
N MET A 94 -2.65 -15.56 4.87
CA MET A 94 -3.46 -14.81 3.91
C MET A 94 -4.68 -15.65 3.51
N VAL A 95 -5.87 -15.12 3.76
CA VAL A 95 -7.14 -15.75 3.37
C VAL A 95 -7.69 -14.99 2.18
N MET A 96 -8.01 -15.70 1.09
CA MET A 96 -8.47 -15.10 -0.15
C MET A 96 -9.72 -15.82 -0.65
N SER A 97 -10.79 -15.08 -0.91
CA SER A 97 -11.96 -15.60 -1.61
C SER A 97 -11.84 -15.26 -3.10
N TYR A 98 -12.15 -16.24 -3.93
CA TYR A 98 -11.97 -16.13 -5.36
C TYR A 98 -13.15 -16.72 -6.14
N VAL A 99 -13.31 -16.25 -7.36
CA VAL A 99 -14.16 -16.87 -8.38
C VAL A 99 -13.29 -17.78 -9.24
N PRO A 100 -13.63 -19.07 -9.40
CA PRO A 100 -12.91 -19.96 -10.32
C PRO A 100 -13.03 -19.48 -11.78
N GLU A 101 -11.97 -19.64 -12.56
CA GLU A 101 -11.85 -19.16 -13.96
C GLU A 101 -12.99 -19.60 -14.90
N ARG A 102 -13.62 -20.75 -14.63
CA ARG A 102 -14.75 -21.30 -15.39
C ARG A 102 -16.08 -20.52 -15.26
N ARG A 103 -16.06 -19.32 -14.68
CA ARG A 103 -17.24 -18.46 -14.51
C ARG A 103 -17.14 -17.26 -15.46
N PRO A 104 -18.28 -16.74 -15.95
CA PRO A 104 -18.29 -15.59 -16.86
C PRO A 104 -18.02 -14.23 -16.17
N TRP A 105 -17.78 -14.24 -14.87
CA TRP A 105 -17.45 -13.08 -14.03
C TRP A 105 -16.14 -13.35 -13.26
N PRO A 106 -15.46 -12.33 -12.72
CA PRO A 106 -15.79 -10.90 -12.80
C PRO A 106 -15.70 -10.34 -14.22
N PHE A 107 -16.51 -9.33 -14.53
CA PHE A 107 -16.48 -8.68 -15.84
C PHE A 107 -15.19 -7.90 -16.10
N PHE A 108 -14.54 -7.40 -15.05
CA PHE A 108 -13.32 -6.61 -15.12
C PHE A 108 -12.23 -7.22 -14.24
N SER A 109 -11.04 -7.36 -14.83
CA SER A 109 -9.82 -7.65 -14.07
C SER A 109 -9.32 -6.35 -13.45
N VAL A 110 -9.02 -6.37 -12.16
CA VAL A 110 -8.44 -5.22 -11.47
C VAL A 110 -7.01 -5.51 -11.01
N VAL A 111 -6.17 -4.48 -11.04
CA VAL A 111 -4.82 -4.49 -10.49
C VAL A 111 -4.72 -3.36 -9.47
N PRO A 112 -4.10 -3.56 -8.30
CA PRO A 112 -3.80 -2.46 -7.39
C PRO A 112 -2.82 -1.48 -8.04
N TRP A 113 -2.98 -0.20 -7.75
CA TRP A 113 -2.02 0.82 -8.16
C TRP A 113 -1.68 1.72 -6.98
N GLN A 114 -0.51 2.34 -7.03
CA GLN A 114 -0.10 3.36 -6.08
C GLN A 114 0.78 4.43 -6.74
N LEU A 115 0.74 5.64 -6.21
CA LEU A 115 1.68 6.71 -6.50
C LEU A 115 2.03 7.40 -5.19
N ASP A 116 3.30 7.36 -4.82
CA ASP A 116 3.81 7.85 -3.53
C ASP A 116 4.72 9.07 -3.74
N VAL A 117 4.64 10.06 -2.85
CA VAL A 117 5.50 11.25 -2.88
C VAL A 117 6.98 10.92 -2.60
N ALA A 118 7.28 9.75 -2.04
CA ALA A 118 8.62 9.25 -1.76
C ALA A 118 9.15 8.23 -2.79
N PHE A 119 8.44 8.00 -3.90
CA PHE A 119 8.97 7.20 -5.02
C PHE A 119 10.31 7.75 -5.54
N PRO A 120 11.20 6.89 -6.10
CA PRO A 120 10.92 5.55 -6.63
C PRO A 120 11.20 4.34 -5.72
N VAL A 121 12.09 4.42 -4.73
CA VAL A 121 12.42 3.33 -3.79
C VAL A 121 12.90 3.89 -2.45
N GLY A 122 12.65 3.17 -1.36
CA GLY A 122 13.05 3.54 -0.01
C GLY A 122 11.89 3.52 0.97
N ASP A 123 12.13 4.05 2.17
CA ASP A 123 11.06 4.26 3.15
C ASP A 123 10.07 5.29 2.61
N LYS A 124 8.77 5.00 2.76
CA LYS A 124 7.69 5.87 2.28
C LYS A 124 7.50 7.12 3.15
N SER A 125 8.18 7.16 4.29
CA SER A 125 8.09 8.25 5.26
C SER A 125 9.22 9.26 5.06
N PHE A 126 8.99 10.49 5.51
CA PHE A 126 9.96 11.57 5.43
C PHE A 126 9.87 12.52 6.63
N ASP A 127 10.97 13.23 6.89
CA ASP A 127 11.01 14.25 7.93
C ASP A 127 10.09 15.43 7.61
N LEU A 128 9.29 15.80 8.60
CA LEU A 128 8.28 16.82 8.48
C LEU A 128 8.74 18.12 9.17
N PRO A 129 9.12 19.17 8.42
CA PRO A 129 9.56 20.44 9.01
C PRO A 129 8.42 21.16 9.75
N PRO A 130 8.72 22.10 10.66
CA PRO A 130 7.69 22.91 11.32
C PRO A 130 6.94 23.81 10.31
N GLY A 131 5.65 24.03 10.56
CA GLY A 131 4.75 24.83 9.73
C GLY A 131 4.21 24.09 8.50
N ARG A 132 3.76 24.87 7.50
CA ARG A 132 3.26 24.33 6.23
C ARG A 132 4.38 23.73 5.40
N SER A 133 4.18 22.51 4.92
CA SER A 133 5.08 21.88 3.95
C SER A 133 4.31 21.12 2.88
N GLU A 134 5.01 20.82 1.78
CA GLU A 134 4.44 20.21 0.61
C GLU A 134 5.44 19.28 -0.04
N ARG A 135 4.96 18.12 -0.52
CA ARG A 135 5.75 17.19 -1.34
C ARG A 135 4.92 16.66 -2.49
N SER A 136 5.59 16.32 -3.58
CA SER A 136 4.93 15.72 -4.73
C SER A 136 5.85 14.78 -5.49
N TYR A 137 5.24 13.85 -6.21
CA TYR A 137 5.91 12.96 -7.16
C TYR A 137 5.06 12.85 -8.42
N GLU A 138 5.70 12.65 -9.57
CA GLU A 138 5.05 12.51 -10.86
C GLU A 138 5.52 11.27 -11.62
N GLY A 139 4.56 10.57 -12.22
CA GLY A 139 4.84 9.42 -13.08
C GLY A 139 3.79 9.24 -14.17
N SER A 140 4.09 8.38 -15.12
CA SER A 140 3.15 7.96 -16.16
C SER A 140 2.83 6.47 -15.96
N PRO A 141 1.57 6.05 -16.16
CA PRO A 141 1.23 4.64 -16.10
C PRO A 141 1.90 3.89 -17.26
N ALA A 142 2.23 2.63 -17.06
CA ALA A 142 2.82 1.77 -18.09
C ALA A 142 1.83 1.42 -19.21
N VAL A 143 0.54 1.41 -18.88
CA VAL A 143 -0.55 1.05 -19.79
C VAL A 143 -1.76 1.95 -19.56
N PRO A 144 -2.60 2.20 -20.59
CA PRO A 144 -3.84 2.94 -20.42
C PRO A 144 -4.92 2.11 -19.73
N GLY A 145 -5.86 2.79 -19.08
CA GLY A 145 -6.99 2.16 -18.39
C GLY A 145 -7.74 3.08 -17.43
N ASP A 146 -8.64 2.51 -16.64
CA ASP A 146 -9.51 3.24 -15.72
C ASP A 146 -9.12 3.02 -14.26
N LEU A 147 -8.96 4.12 -13.52
CA LEU A 147 -8.97 4.08 -12.06
C LEU A 147 -10.43 3.95 -11.59
N VAL A 148 -10.76 2.84 -10.93
CA VAL A 148 -12.12 2.54 -10.47
C VAL A 148 -12.28 2.77 -8.96
N VAL A 149 -11.18 2.67 -8.21
CA VAL A 149 -11.09 3.06 -6.80
C VAL A 149 -9.85 3.92 -6.62
N ILE A 150 -9.99 4.98 -5.83
CA ILE A 150 -8.89 5.83 -5.37
C ILE A 150 -9.06 6.10 -3.87
N GLY A 151 -7.97 6.14 -3.14
CA GLY A 151 -7.90 6.61 -1.77
C GLY A 151 -6.52 7.16 -1.49
N GLY A 152 -6.32 7.61 -0.26
CA GLY A 152 -5.03 8.11 0.18
C GLY A 152 -4.67 7.65 1.58
N HIS A 153 -3.39 7.73 1.90
CA HIS A 153 -2.90 7.56 3.26
C HIS A 153 -1.88 8.66 3.57
N MET A 154 -2.04 9.25 4.75
CA MET A 154 -1.19 10.31 5.27
C MET A 154 -0.98 10.08 6.78
N HIS A 155 0.20 10.44 7.26
CA HIS A 155 0.51 10.47 8.70
C HIS A 155 -0.13 11.69 9.40
N GLU A 156 0.09 11.80 10.71
CA GLU A 156 -0.35 12.95 11.53
C GLU A 156 0.09 14.28 10.91
N TYR A 157 -0.72 15.33 11.07
CA TYR A 157 -0.54 16.67 10.46
C TYR A 157 -0.78 16.78 8.96
N GLY A 158 -1.09 15.67 8.26
CA GLY A 158 -1.59 15.71 6.89
C GLY A 158 -2.88 16.55 6.81
N ARG A 159 -2.97 17.41 5.79
CA ARG A 159 -4.14 18.27 5.53
C ARG A 159 -4.87 17.87 4.28
N THR A 160 -4.14 17.71 3.18
CA THR A 160 -4.73 17.27 1.92
C THR A 160 -3.77 16.36 1.17
N ILE A 161 -4.34 15.44 0.41
CA ILE A 161 -3.65 14.68 -0.62
C ILE A 161 -4.43 14.82 -1.92
N GLU A 162 -3.71 15.09 -2.99
CA GLU A 162 -4.28 15.43 -4.29
C GLU A 162 -3.67 14.54 -5.37
N PHE A 163 -4.49 14.15 -6.34
CA PHE A 163 -4.08 13.49 -7.56
C PHE A 163 -4.42 14.36 -8.75
N TRP A 164 -3.41 14.66 -9.57
CA TRP A 164 -3.51 15.59 -10.69
C TRP A 164 -3.12 14.92 -11.99
N ASP A 165 -3.73 15.38 -13.08
CA ASP A 165 -3.16 15.33 -14.40
C ASP A 165 -2.21 16.52 -14.55
N ALA A 166 -0.90 16.26 -14.44
CA ALA A 166 0.12 17.31 -14.53
C ALA A 166 0.32 17.79 -15.97
N THR A 167 0.01 16.96 -16.98
CA THR A 167 0.07 17.34 -18.39
C THR A 167 -0.94 18.43 -18.74
N THR A 168 -2.16 18.30 -18.23
CA THR A 168 -3.25 19.26 -18.48
C THR A 168 -3.47 20.26 -17.34
N ASN A 169 -2.70 20.14 -16.27
CA ASN A 169 -2.85 20.91 -15.03
C ASN A 169 -4.27 20.83 -14.43
N LYS A 170 -4.83 19.62 -14.39
CA LYS A 170 -6.19 19.37 -13.89
C LYS A 170 -6.15 18.56 -12.60
N LEU A 171 -6.79 19.07 -11.56
CA LEU A 171 -7.05 18.31 -10.33
C LEU A 171 -8.06 17.20 -10.66
N LEU A 172 -7.65 15.95 -10.47
CA LEU A 172 -8.48 14.79 -10.76
C LEU A 172 -9.19 14.28 -9.51
N TRP A 173 -8.51 14.32 -8.37
CA TRP A 173 -9.06 13.90 -7.09
C TRP A 173 -8.42 14.64 -5.92
N HIS A 174 -9.22 14.95 -4.90
CA HIS A 174 -8.84 15.59 -3.66
C HIS A 174 -9.33 14.77 -2.49
N GLY A 175 -8.44 14.51 -1.53
CA GLY A 175 -8.76 13.79 -0.31
C GLY A 175 -8.28 14.54 0.92
N GLU A 176 -9.12 14.52 1.95
CA GLU A 176 -8.81 15.04 3.28
C GLU A 176 -8.77 13.89 4.29
N PRO A 177 -7.82 13.88 5.21
CA PRO A 177 -7.75 12.87 6.25
C PRO A 177 -9.00 12.93 7.13
N ALA A 178 -9.61 11.76 7.39
CA ALA A 178 -10.72 11.68 8.31
C ALA A 178 -10.30 12.15 9.72
N PRO A 179 -11.24 12.70 10.53
CA PRO A 179 -10.98 12.91 11.95
C PRO A 179 -10.55 11.58 12.60
N ALA A 180 -9.39 11.58 13.27
CA ALA A 180 -8.89 10.43 14.03
C ALA A 180 -8.46 10.91 15.42
N SER A 181 -8.41 9.98 16.38
CA SER A 181 -7.88 10.27 17.71
C SER A 181 -6.38 10.59 17.63
N ARG A 182 -5.85 11.31 18.62
CA ARG A 182 -4.41 11.66 18.64
C ARG A 182 -3.56 10.38 18.68
N GLY A 183 -2.62 10.25 17.75
CA GLY A 183 -1.75 9.07 17.61
C GLY A 183 -2.31 7.94 16.73
N GLU A 184 -3.52 8.09 16.17
CA GLU A 184 -4.06 7.17 15.18
C GLU A 184 -3.78 7.66 13.75
N PRO A 185 -3.39 6.76 12.82
CA PRO A 185 -3.22 7.13 11.43
C PRO A 185 -4.52 7.63 10.81
N LYS A 186 -4.42 8.72 10.05
CA LYS A 186 -5.57 9.32 9.39
C LYS A 186 -5.72 8.74 8.00
N ALA A 187 -6.56 7.71 7.88
CA ALA A 187 -6.96 7.23 6.58
C ALA A 187 -7.73 8.33 5.81
N VAL A 188 -7.40 8.51 4.54
CA VAL A 188 -8.18 9.37 3.65
C VAL A 188 -9.30 8.50 3.05
N PRO A 189 -10.57 8.95 3.10
CA PRO A 189 -11.68 8.13 2.64
C PRO A 189 -11.51 7.61 1.20
N LEU A 190 -11.94 6.36 0.97
CA LEU A 190 -11.97 5.75 -0.35
C LEU A 190 -13.04 6.42 -1.24
N GLY A 191 -12.62 6.88 -2.41
CA GLY A 191 -13.48 7.29 -3.51
C GLY A 191 -13.77 6.12 -4.46
N ARG A 192 -15.06 5.85 -4.70
CA ARG A 192 -15.51 5.00 -5.82
C ARG A 192 -15.64 5.87 -7.06
N LEU A 193 -14.92 5.51 -8.13
CA LEU A 193 -14.91 6.26 -9.38
C LEU A 193 -15.83 5.67 -10.46
N TYR A 194 -16.33 4.45 -10.23
CA TYR A 194 -17.33 3.79 -11.08
C TYR A 194 -18.76 4.07 -10.61
N GLY A 195 -19.72 4.01 -11.54
CA GLY A 195 -21.14 4.20 -11.29
C GLY A 195 -21.98 3.72 -12.49
N LEU A 196 -23.26 4.08 -12.52
CA LEU A 196 -24.17 3.67 -13.61
C LEU A 196 -23.78 4.23 -14.99
N THR A 197 -23.09 5.38 -15.02
CA THR A 197 -22.80 6.13 -16.25
C THR A 197 -21.31 6.18 -16.61
N ARG A 198 -20.41 5.71 -15.74
CA ARG A 198 -18.96 5.73 -15.95
C ARG A 198 -18.28 4.55 -15.27
N MET A 199 -17.30 3.93 -15.93
CA MET A 199 -16.56 2.78 -15.40
C MET A 199 -15.39 3.19 -14.51
N GLY A 200 -14.90 4.42 -14.62
CA GLY A 200 -13.81 4.94 -13.80
C GLY A 200 -13.30 6.28 -14.31
N MET A 201 -12.11 6.66 -13.84
CA MET A 201 -11.34 7.79 -14.36
C MET A 201 -10.23 7.26 -15.27
N HIS A 202 -10.35 7.54 -16.56
CA HIS A 202 -9.38 7.10 -17.55
C HIS A 202 -8.04 7.82 -17.39
N ILE A 203 -6.95 7.05 -17.43
CA ILE A 203 -5.57 7.53 -17.43
C ILE A 203 -4.76 6.85 -18.54
N THR A 204 -3.72 7.53 -19.04
CA THR A 204 -2.98 7.10 -20.22
C THR A 204 -1.47 7.36 -20.13
N PRO A 205 -0.60 6.54 -20.74
CA PRO A 205 0.86 6.70 -20.67
C PRO A 205 1.39 8.03 -21.24
N GLU A 206 0.64 8.68 -22.14
CA GLU A 206 1.01 9.97 -22.73
C GLU A 206 0.93 11.14 -21.73
N HIS A 207 0.23 10.94 -20.62
CA HIS A 207 0.06 11.94 -19.57
C HIS A 207 0.99 11.65 -18.39
N ARG A 208 1.39 12.73 -17.69
CA ARG A 208 2.06 12.66 -16.39
C ARG A 208 1.04 12.95 -15.31
N TYR A 209 1.02 12.10 -14.29
CA TYR A 209 0.14 12.23 -13.14
C TYR A 209 0.95 12.56 -11.90
N ARG A 210 0.45 13.48 -11.09
CA ARG A 210 1.10 13.96 -9.86
C ARG A 210 0.31 13.53 -8.63
N VAL A 211 0.98 12.92 -7.67
CA VAL A 211 0.52 12.90 -6.29
C VAL A 211 1.14 14.09 -5.55
N ARG A 212 0.34 14.80 -4.77
CA ARG A 212 0.79 15.95 -3.97
C ARG A 212 0.19 15.87 -2.58
N VAL A 213 1.00 16.09 -1.56
CA VAL A 213 0.54 16.17 -0.16
C VAL A 213 0.88 17.52 0.44
N ILE A 214 -0.06 18.03 1.23
CA ILE A 214 0.10 19.24 2.01
C ILE A 214 -0.02 18.88 3.49
N TYR A 215 0.95 19.35 4.26
CA TYR A 215 1.06 19.15 5.69
C TYR A 215 1.09 20.49 6.43
N GLU A 216 0.67 20.47 7.69
CA GLU A 216 0.78 21.61 8.61
C GLU A 216 1.22 21.12 9.99
N ASN A 217 2.52 21.23 10.27
CA ASN A 217 3.13 20.77 11.52
C ASN A 217 3.15 21.89 12.59
N PRO A 218 2.30 21.84 13.63
CA PRO A 218 2.18 22.92 14.62
C PRO A 218 3.23 22.83 15.75
N THR A 219 4.12 21.85 15.73
CA THR A 219 4.95 21.49 16.91
C THR A 219 6.17 22.41 17.11
N GLY A 220 6.48 23.26 16.12
CA GLY A 220 7.65 24.15 16.16
C GLY A 220 9.01 23.45 15.98
N HIS A 221 9.03 22.13 15.74
CA HIS A 221 10.26 21.36 15.45
C HIS A 221 10.04 20.36 14.31
N VAL A 222 11.14 19.79 13.80
CA VAL A 222 11.09 18.73 12.80
C VAL A 222 10.56 17.45 13.46
N VAL A 223 9.56 16.81 12.85
CA VAL A 223 9.11 15.47 13.25
C VAL A 223 9.78 14.47 12.32
N GLU A 224 10.74 13.71 12.87
CA GLU A 224 11.46 12.68 12.12
C GLU A 224 10.49 11.61 11.60
N MET A 225 10.60 11.26 10.32
CA MET A 225 9.71 10.28 9.64
C MET A 225 8.20 10.57 9.81
N GLY A 226 7.85 11.82 10.13
CA GLY A 226 6.49 12.23 10.47
C GLY A 226 5.54 12.38 9.27
N GLY A 227 6.07 12.49 8.06
CA GLY A 227 5.27 12.64 6.83
C GLY A 227 5.21 11.35 6.02
N MET A 228 4.09 11.12 5.33
CA MET A 228 3.89 10.07 4.32
C MET A 228 2.79 10.53 3.35
N GLY A 229 2.87 10.15 2.08
CA GLY A 229 1.87 10.59 1.11
C GLY A 229 1.71 9.63 -0.04
N VAL A 230 0.70 8.78 0.02
CA VAL A 230 0.41 7.82 -1.04
C VAL A 230 -1.04 7.91 -1.47
N VAL A 231 -1.26 7.96 -2.79
CA VAL A 231 -2.57 7.63 -3.38
C VAL A 231 -2.50 6.24 -3.97
N GLY A 232 -3.63 5.55 -3.97
CA GLY A 232 -3.72 4.24 -4.60
C GLY A 232 -5.15 3.72 -4.66
N GLY A 233 -5.32 2.54 -5.22
CA GLY A 233 -6.62 1.91 -5.33
C GLY A 233 -6.63 0.82 -6.37
N LEU A 234 -7.69 0.77 -7.19
CA LEU A 234 -7.89 -0.28 -8.19
C LEU A 234 -7.91 0.30 -9.60
N PHE A 235 -7.22 -0.37 -10.50
CA PHE A 235 -7.07 -0.02 -11.91
C PHE A 235 -7.60 -1.16 -12.79
N VAL A 236 -8.36 -0.82 -13.81
CA VAL A 236 -8.82 -1.73 -14.86
C VAL A 236 -8.06 -1.37 -16.14
N PRO A 237 -7.14 -2.22 -16.63
CA PRO A 237 -6.46 -1.97 -17.90
C PRO A 237 -7.46 -1.91 -19.06
N ASP A 238 -7.16 -1.09 -20.07
CA ASP A 238 -7.92 -1.07 -21.30
C ASP A 238 -7.97 -2.46 -21.95
N ARG A 239 -9.06 -2.73 -22.69
CA ARG A 239 -9.19 -4.01 -23.38
C ARG A 239 -8.08 -4.17 -24.42
N GLY A 240 -7.25 -5.19 -24.23
CA GLY A 240 -6.11 -5.48 -25.12
C GLY A 240 -4.81 -4.79 -24.71
N ALA A 241 -4.81 -4.02 -23.62
CA ALA A 241 -3.56 -3.53 -23.03
C ALA A 241 -2.64 -4.70 -22.66
N ILE A 242 -1.38 -4.62 -23.07
CA ILE A 242 -0.36 -5.61 -22.77
C ILE A 242 0.38 -5.12 -21.54
N TRP A 243 0.23 -5.82 -20.42
CA TRP A 243 0.93 -5.48 -19.20
C TRP A 243 2.44 -5.80 -19.34
N PRO A 244 3.34 -4.85 -19.03
CA PRO A 244 4.77 -5.09 -19.17
C PRO A 244 5.30 -6.05 -18.12
N THR A 245 6.20 -6.93 -18.56
CA THR A 245 7.01 -7.75 -17.66
C THR A 245 8.03 -6.89 -16.91
N THR A 246 8.48 -7.38 -15.77
CA THR A 246 9.54 -6.70 -15.03
C THR A 246 10.90 -6.88 -15.71
N GLU A 247 11.66 -5.79 -15.83
CA GLU A 247 13.06 -5.85 -16.26
C GLU A 247 13.96 -6.18 -15.06
N THR A 248 14.36 -7.45 -14.94
CA THR A 248 15.12 -7.93 -13.76
C THR A 248 16.54 -7.34 -13.64
N SER A 249 17.05 -6.74 -14.72
CA SER A 249 18.31 -5.99 -14.70
C SER A 249 18.17 -4.54 -14.22
N ASP A 250 16.94 -4.01 -14.14
CA ASP A 250 16.67 -2.64 -13.69
C ASP A 250 17.12 -2.44 -12.24
N SER A 251 17.76 -1.29 -11.98
CA SER A 251 18.33 -0.98 -10.68
C SER A 251 17.27 -0.68 -9.62
N LEU A 252 16.13 -0.09 -10.01
CA LEU A 252 14.99 0.14 -9.12
C LEU A 252 14.29 -1.17 -8.80
N TYR A 253 14.10 -2.06 -9.78
CA TYR A 253 13.58 -3.39 -9.52
C TYR A 253 14.42 -4.15 -8.48
N ARG A 254 15.74 -4.17 -8.65
CA ARG A 254 16.64 -4.88 -7.72
C ARG A 254 16.63 -4.27 -6.32
N GLN A 255 16.54 -2.94 -6.22
CA GLN A 255 16.43 -2.25 -4.94
C GLN A 255 15.10 -2.53 -4.24
N ASP A 256 14.00 -2.46 -4.98
CA ASP A 256 12.65 -2.79 -4.51
C ASP A 256 12.57 -4.24 -4.02
N LEU A 257 13.06 -5.18 -4.82
CA LEU A 257 13.06 -6.60 -4.47
C LEU A 257 13.88 -6.87 -3.21
N ARG A 258 15.07 -6.26 -3.06
CA ARG A 258 15.87 -6.41 -1.84
C ARG A 258 15.20 -5.79 -0.63
N HIS A 259 14.58 -4.62 -0.77
CA HIS A 259 13.81 -3.99 0.30
C HIS A 259 12.62 -4.89 0.70
N PHE A 260 11.87 -5.38 -0.28
CA PHE A 260 10.76 -6.31 -0.07
C PHE A 260 11.20 -7.60 0.60
N LEU A 261 12.40 -8.11 0.32
CA LEU A 261 12.93 -9.32 0.96
C LEU A 261 13.62 -9.04 2.31
N GLY A 262 13.68 -7.79 2.78
CA GLY A 262 14.40 -7.40 3.99
C GLY A 262 15.92 -7.58 3.90
N LEU A 263 16.48 -7.63 2.69
CA LEU A 263 17.91 -7.85 2.44
C LEU A 263 18.71 -6.54 2.43
N ASN A 264 18.04 -5.41 2.26
CA ASN A 264 18.65 -4.12 2.53
C ASN A 264 18.68 -3.96 4.04
N GLY A 265 19.73 -4.49 4.67
CA GLY A 265 19.95 -4.31 6.09
C GLY A 265 20.01 -2.82 6.43
N SER A 266 18.90 -2.25 6.88
CA SER A 266 19.00 -1.42 8.05
C SER A 266 19.34 -2.38 9.17
N ALA A 267 20.54 -2.20 9.72
CA ALA A 267 20.68 -2.36 11.16
C ALA A 267 19.38 -1.85 11.78
N SER A 268 18.65 -2.75 12.41
CA SER A 268 17.85 -2.36 13.55
C SER A 268 18.77 -1.53 14.44
N ARG A 269 18.72 -0.20 14.30
CA ARG A 269 18.39 0.63 15.46
C ARG A 269 16.97 0.15 15.82
N GLY A 270 16.76 -0.91 16.60
CA GLY A 270 17.61 -1.28 17.72
C GLY A 270 17.86 -0.06 18.57
N ASP A 271 16.83 0.79 18.71
CA ASP A 271 16.82 1.76 19.78
C ASP A 271 16.79 0.90 21.04
N GLY A 272 18.00 0.74 21.60
CA GLY A 272 18.20 0.08 22.86
C GLY A 272 17.30 0.79 23.84
N MET A 273 16.33 0.05 24.38
CA MET A 273 15.76 0.39 25.66
C MET A 273 16.93 0.56 26.63
N SER A 274 17.29 1.82 26.89
CA SER A 274 18.07 2.19 28.05
C SER A 274 17.36 1.61 29.26
N SER A 275 17.93 0.53 29.78
CA SER A 275 17.56 -0.04 31.06
C SER A 275 17.89 1.00 32.13
N HIS A 276 16.90 1.80 32.54
CA HIS A 276 16.96 2.48 33.83
C HIS A 276 16.74 1.43 34.92
N ILE A 277 17.85 0.85 35.38
CA ILE A 277 17.92 0.11 36.63
C ILE A 277 17.80 1.16 37.74
N HIS A 278 16.66 1.21 38.43
CA HIS A 278 16.61 1.77 39.77
C HIS A 278 17.05 0.67 40.75
N SER A 279 18.31 0.75 41.18
CA SER A 279 18.77 0.06 42.37
C SER A 279 18.12 0.72 43.59
N HIS A 280 17.20 0.01 44.23
CA HIS A 280 16.94 0.24 45.65
C HIS A 280 18.17 -0.23 46.43
N ALA A 281 18.79 0.69 47.17
CA ALA A 281 19.68 0.38 48.27
C ALA A 281 19.19 1.14 49.50
N ASP A 282 19.07 0.38 50.57
CA ASP A 282 18.60 0.76 51.90
C ASP A 282 19.26 2.01 52.46
N ARG A 283 18.47 2.79 53.20
CA ARG A 283 18.75 3.25 54.57
C ARG A 283 17.45 3.64 55.28
#